data_AF-A0A1D6QNN3-F1
#
_entry.id   AF-A0A1D6QNN3-F1
#
_cell.length_a   1.000
_cell.length_b   1.000
_cell.length_c   1.000
_cell.angle_alpha   90.00
_cell.angle_beta   90.00
_cell.angle_gamma   90.00
#
_symmetry.space_group_name_H-M   'P 1'
#
loop_
_entity.id
_entity.type
_entity.pdbx_description
1 polymer ?
#
loop_
_entity_poly.entity_id
_entity_poly.type
_entity_poly.pdbx_seq_one_letter_code
_entity_poly.pdbx_strand_id
1 'polypeptide(L)'
;MERFITDLIKKSVQDVTGSEFELFMGFLRSLSIFGDSAPRESFQELIEIIQAQADLNSQFNVSDIDHIERWISCMYMALPIFMRGASASKFLNYFVKQIVPAFEKIPEEKKLDLLKTIASSSPYAAAQDSRQLLPSVVQLLKKYMPGKKVEDINHNYVECLLYTFHHLAHKTPNTTNSLCGYKIVTGQPSDRLGEDFSEHYKDFTERLTGTEETVRAASKRLTQGMADFNKAISSAKTDEEKTKIKGDQQTSTRTMRSYNNILAMTQSLHSKSPLFIGDKKITLSWMEQPNKAAATKAGLQIIQGEEVTT
;
A
#
# COMPACT_ATOMS: atom_id res chain seq x y z
N MET A 1 -19.29 21.00 23.88
CA MET A 1 -18.15 21.80 23.40
C MET A 1 -17.51 21.15 22.17
N GLU A 2 -17.03 19.90 22.24
CA GLU A 2 -16.36 19.24 21.09
C GLU A 2 -17.22 19.12 19.82
N ARG A 3 -18.53 18.84 19.95
CA ARG A 3 -19.47 18.83 18.81
C ARG A 3 -19.58 20.19 18.12
N PHE A 4 -19.68 21.28 18.89
CA PHE A 4 -19.71 22.64 18.35
C PHE A 4 -18.42 22.97 17.58
N ILE A 5 -17.26 22.56 18.11
CA ILE A 5 -15.97 22.77 17.42
C ILE A 5 -15.93 21.95 16.12
N THR A 6 -16.41 20.71 16.15
CA THR A 6 -16.50 19.85 14.96
C THR A 6 -17.34 20.50 13.86
N ASP A 7 -18.51 21.04 14.22
CA ASP A 7 -19.40 21.71 13.27
C ASP A 7 -18.78 22.99 12.69
N LEU A 8 -17.98 23.72 13.49
CA LEU A 8 -17.25 24.89 13.02
C LEU A 8 -16.17 24.47 12.01
N ILE A 9 -15.38 23.45 12.33
CA ILE A 9 -14.34 22.93 11.42
C ILE A 9 -14.96 22.46 10.11
N LYS A 10 -16.07 21.71 10.15
CA LYS A 10 -16.78 21.26 8.93
C LYS A 10 -17.21 22.41 8.01
N LYS A 11 -17.53 23.58 8.56
CA LYS A 11 -17.85 24.77 7.77
C LYS A 11 -16.59 25.42 7.20
N SER A 12 -15.50 25.42 7.95
CA SER A 12 -14.24 26.04 7.54
C SER A 12 -13.48 25.23 6.48
N VAL A 13 -13.54 23.90 6.50
CA VAL A 13 -12.75 23.04 5.59
C VAL A 13 -13.11 23.16 4.10
N GLN A 14 -14.14 23.93 3.73
CA GLN A 14 -14.48 24.15 2.32
C GLN A 14 -13.47 25.02 1.57
N ASP A 15 -12.72 25.88 2.28
CA ASP A 15 -11.77 26.82 1.69
C ASP A 15 -10.47 26.85 2.52
N VAL A 16 -9.75 25.73 2.47
CA VAL A 16 -8.49 25.55 3.22
C VAL A 16 -7.41 24.97 2.32
N THR A 17 -6.17 25.36 2.59
CA THR A 17 -4.98 24.72 2.02
C THR A 17 -4.82 23.29 2.55
N GLY A 18 -4.00 22.48 1.88
CA GLY A 18 -3.70 21.12 2.32
C GLY A 18 -3.12 21.07 3.74
N SER A 19 -2.21 21.98 4.07
CA SER A 19 -1.58 22.06 5.39
C SER A 19 -2.57 22.47 6.49
N GLU A 20 -3.47 23.41 6.21
CA GLU A 20 -4.53 23.77 7.16
C GLU A 20 -5.50 22.62 7.38
N PHE A 21 -5.85 21.89 6.33
CA PHE A 21 -6.69 20.71 6.44
C PHE A 21 -6.03 19.62 7.30
N GLU A 22 -4.73 19.36 7.13
CA GLU A 22 -3.97 18.44 7.99
C GLU A 22 -4.00 18.87 9.47
N LEU A 23 -3.87 20.17 9.76
CA LEU A 23 -3.98 20.71 11.12
C LEU A 23 -5.39 20.51 11.69
N PHE A 24 -6.43 20.79 10.91
CA PHE A 24 -7.82 20.55 11.32
C PHE A 24 -8.09 19.08 11.60
N MET A 25 -7.63 18.18 10.73
CA MET A 25 -7.79 16.74 10.92
C MET A 25 -7.01 16.24 12.14
N GLY A 26 -5.79 16.74 12.36
CA GLY A 26 -5.01 16.45 13.56
C GLY A 26 -5.70 16.92 14.83
N PHE A 27 -6.26 18.13 14.82
CA PHE A 27 -7.03 18.67 15.94
C PHE A 27 -8.31 17.88 16.20
N LEU A 28 -9.09 17.55 15.17
CA LEU A 28 -10.30 16.71 15.31
C LEU A 28 -9.95 15.36 15.95
N ARG A 29 -8.85 14.73 15.55
CA ARG A 29 -8.37 13.47 16.13
C ARG A 29 -7.94 13.56 17.60
N SER A 30 -7.67 14.76 18.11
CA SER A 30 -7.36 14.98 19.53
C SER A 30 -8.60 15.07 20.43
N LEU A 31 -9.79 15.24 19.85
CA LEU A 31 -11.05 15.35 20.59
C LEU A 31 -11.49 13.98 21.12
N SER A 32 -12.06 13.95 22.32
CA SER A 32 -12.49 12.69 22.95
C SER A 32 -13.55 11.94 22.12
N ILE A 33 -14.44 12.66 21.43
CA ILE A 33 -15.44 12.07 20.51
C ILE A 33 -14.83 11.36 19.29
N PHE A 34 -13.55 11.60 18.97
CA PHE A 34 -12.79 11.01 17.86
C PHE A 34 -11.51 10.29 18.32
N GLY A 35 -11.30 10.22 19.63
CA GLY A 35 -10.11 9.63 20.25
C GLY A 35 -10.10 8.11 20.18
N ASP A 36 -9.13 7.50 20.86
CA ASP A 36 -8.87 6.07 20.69
C ASP A 36 -9.97 5.13 21.22
N SER A 37 -10.85 5.60 22.10
CA SER A 37 -12.01 4.84 22.59
C SER A 37 -13.32 5.19 21.86
N ALA A 38 -13.26 6.05 20.83
CA ALA A 38 -14.46 6.51 20.13
C ALA A 38 -15.18 5.37 19.38
N PRO A 39 -16.52 5.45 19.27
CA PRO A 39 -17.31 4.48 18.53
C PRO A 39 -17.04 4.58 17.02
N ARG A 40 -17.40 3.52 16.27
CA ARG A 40 -17.11 3.42 14.84
C ARG A 40 -17.78 4.54 14.02
N GLU A 41 -18.95 4.97 14.44
CA GLU A 41 -19.74 6.03 13.82
C GLU A 41 -18.99 7.37 13.83
N SER A 42 -18.20 7.65 14.88
CA SER A 42 -17.34 8.84 14.93
C SER A 42 -16.27 8.81 13.84
N PHE A 43 -15.72 7.64 13.52
CA PHE A 43 -14.75 7.50 12.42
C PHE A 43 -15.41 7.59 11.05
N GLN A 44 -16.70 7.22 10.95
CA GLN A 44 -17.49 7.42 9.74
C GLN A 44 -17.71 8.91 9.45
N GLU A 45 -17.96 9.71 10.47
CA GLU A 45 -18.07 11.17 10.35
C GLU A 45 -16.74 11.80 9.87
N LEU A 46 -15.60 11.38 10.43
CA LEU A 46 -14.29 11.88 10.00
C LEU A 46 -13.96 11.53 8.55
N ILE A 47 -14.27 10.30 8.12
CA ILE A 47 -13.98 9.93 6.73
C ILE A 47 -14.84 10.73 5.75
N GLU A 48 -16.05 11.12 6.12
CA GLU A 48 -16.91 11.96 5.27
C GLU A 48 -16.32 13.36 5.06
N ILE A 49 -15.69 13.94 6.08
CA ILE A 49 -14.96 15.21 5.96
C ILE A 49 -13.80 15.07 4.96
N ILE A 50 -13.00 14.00 5.07
CA ILE A 50 -11.87 13.77 4.16
C ILE A 50 -12.36 13.46 2.74
N GLN A 51 -13.46 12.72 2.59
CA GLN A 51 -14.06 12.42 1.28
C GLN A 51 -14.59 13.68 0.60
N ALA A 52 -15.17 14.62 1.36
CA ALA A 52 -15.60 15.91 0.84
C ALA A 52 -14.40 16.74 0.36
N GLN A 53 -13.31 16.78 1.14
CA GLN A 53 -12.08 17.47 0.77
C GLN A 53 -11.43 16.88 -0.50
N ALA A 54 -11.46 15.55 -0.63
CA ALA A 54 -10.89 14.86 -1.79
C ALA A 54 -11.71 15.03 -3.08
N ASP A 55 -12.91 15.62 -3.01
CA ASP A 55 -13.84 15.82 -4.12
C ASP A 55 -13.99 14.59 -5.05
N LEU A 56 -14.32 13.44 -4.44
CA LEU A 56 -14.38 12.14 -5.13
C LEU A 56 -15.53 12.02 -6.16
N ASN A 57 -16.31 13.08 -6.38
CA ASN A 57 -17.33 13.15 -7.42
C ASN A 57 -16.85 13.93 -8.65
N SER A 58 -15.74 14.65 -8.55
CA SER A 58 -15.16 15.38 -9.68
C SER A 58 -14.60 14.45 -10.76
N GLN A 59 -14.45 14.96 -11.97
CA GLN A 59 -13.75 14.24 -13.02
C GLN A 59 -12.23 14.37 -12.80
N PHE A 60 -11.51 13.25 -12.93
CA PHE A 60 -10.05 13.29 -12.82
C PHE A 60 -9.42 13.98 -14.03
N ASN A 61 -8.56 14.97 -13.75
CA ASN A 61 -7.78 15.66 -14.75
C ASN A 61 -6.28 15.41 -14.51
N VAL A 62 -5.61 14.72 -15.44
CA VAL A 62 -4.20 14.38 -15.31
C VAL A 62 -3.26 15.60 -15.36
N SER A 63 -3.72 16.72 -15.94
CA SER A 63 -2.96 17.97 -15.97
C SER A 63 -3.08 18.77 -14.67
N ASP A 64 -4.03 18.41 -13.81
CA ASP A 64 -4.24 19.04 -12.52
C ASP A 64 -3.43 18.29 -11.44
N ILE A 65 -2.19 18.72 -11.26
CA ILE A 65 -1.27 18.10 -10.29
C ILE A 65 -1.77 18.31 -8.86
N ASP A 66 -2.39 19.46 -8.57
CA ASP A 66 -2.93 19.78 -7.25
C ASP A 66 -4.05 18.81 -6.85
N HIS A 67 -4.90 18.42 -7.81
CA HIS A 67 -5.91 17.39 -7.58
C HIS A 67 -5.27 16.02 -7.28
N ILE A 68 -4.21 15.63 -7.99
CA ILE A 68 -3.48 14.37 -7.72
C ILE A 68 -2.88 14.40 -6.31
N GLU A 69 -2.21 15.49 -5.94
CA GLU A 69 -1.60 15.67 -4.63
C GLU A 69 -2.64 15.68 -3.51
N ARG A 70 -3.76 16.40 -3.71
CA ARG A 70 -4.88 16.43 -2.76
C ARG A 70 -5.44 15.03 -2.52
N TRP A 71 -5.67 14.26 -3.58
CA TRP A 71 -6.17 12.90 -3.46
C TRP A 71 -5.20 12.01 -2.68
N ILE A 72 -3.89 12.12 -2.96
CA ILE A 72 -2.83 11.39 -2.23
C ILE A 72 -2.84 11.74 -0.73
N SER A 73 -2.84 13.04 -0.40
CA SER A 73 -2.84 13.50 0.99
C SER A 73 -4.10 13.06 1.74
N CYS A 74 -5.28 13.21 1.11
CA CYS A 74 -6.55 12.72 1.68
C CYS A 74 -6.52 11.21 1.92
N MET A 75 -5.96 10.42 1.01
CA MET A 75 -5.80 8.98 1.22
C MET A 75 -4.91 8.65 2.41
N TYR A 76 -3.76 9.33 2.55
CA TYR A 76 -2.89 9.12 3.72
C TYR A 76 -3.58 9.51 5.03
N MET A 77 -4.32 10.63 5.06
CA MET A 77 -5.12 11.03 6.24
C MET A 77 -6.24 10.03 6.56
N ALA A 78 -6.80 9.38 5.55
CA ALA A 78 -7.86 8.39 5.73
C ALA A 78 -7.37 7.03 6.25
N LEU A 79 -6.10 6.66 6.03
CA LEU A 79 -5.55 5.36 6.43
C LEU A 79 -5.77 5.00 7.91
N PRO A 80 -5.44 5.87 8.89
CA PRO A 80 -5.69 5.58 10.30
C PRO A 80 -7.19 5.46 10.64
N ILE A 81 -8.08 5.98 9.79
CA ILE A 81 -9.53 5.92 9.98
C ILE A 81 -10.07 4.60 9.41
N PHE A 82 -9.52 4.13 8.29
CA PHE A 82 -9.82 2.78 7.76
C PHE A 82 -9.43 1.69 8.75
N MET A 83 -8.30 1.84 9.45
CA MET A 83 -7.88 0.96 10.54
C MET A 83 -8.92 0.83 11.65
N ARG A 84 -9.72 1.87 11.86
CA ARG A 84 -10.77 1.97 12.87
C ARG A 84 -12.14 1.51 12.34
N GLY A 85 -12.19 0.98 11.13
CA GLY A 85 -13.38 0.38 10.53
C GLY A 85 -14.17 1.28 9.59
N ALA A 86 -13.71 2.50 9.29
CA ALA A 86 -14.33 3.31 8.23
C ALA A 86 -14.09 2.69 6.84
N SER A 87 -15.02 2.94 5.92
CA SER A 87 -14.95 2.37 4.57
C SER A 87 -13.95 3.10 3.66
N ALA A 88 -13.09 2.33 2.98
CA ALA A 88 -12.21 2.81 1.92
C ALA A 88 -12.89 2.84 0.53
N SER A 89 -14.13 2.37 0.39
CA SER A 89 -14.76 2.07 -0.91
C SER A 89 -14.84 3.28 -1.83
N LYS A 90 -15.21 4.48 -1.35
CA LYS A 90 -15.31 5.67 -2.23
C LYS A 90 -13.97 6.03 -2.87
N PHE A 91 -12.88 5.99 -2.09
CA PHE A 91 -11.54 6.28 -2.59
C PHE A 91 -11.07 5.22 -3.60
N LEU A 92 -11.25 3.94 -3.29
CA LEU A 92 -10.84 2.85 -4.18
C LEU A 92 -11.65 2.86 -5.48
N ASN A 93 -12.96 3.14 -5.40
CA ASN A 93 -13.82 3.26 -6.58
C ASN A 93 -13.44 4.46 -7.45
N TYR A 94 -13.08 5.59 -6.84
CA TYR A 94 -12.54 6.74 -7.57
C TYR A 94 -11.24 6.37 -8.29
N PHE A 95 -10.30 5.73 -7.59
CA PHE A 95 -9.04 5.29 -8.18
C PHE A 95 -9.27 4.40 -9.41
N VAL A 96 -10.11 3.37 -9.30
CA VAL A 96 -10.40 2.44 -10.41
C VAL A 96 -11.09 3.15 -11.59
N LYS A 97 -12.07 4.01 -11.31
CA LYS A 97 -12.90 4.62 -12.37
C LYS A 97 -12.27 5.82 -13.04
N GLN A 98 -11.48 6.60 -12.30
CA GLN A 98 -11.02 7.91 -12.74
C GLN A 98 -9.50 7.96 -12.92
N ILE A 99 -8.74 7.36 -12.00
CA ILE A 99 -7.27 7.46 -12.01
C ILE A 99 -6.65 6.37 -12.90
N VAL A 100 -7.06 5.10 -12.77
CA VAL A 100 -6.51 3.98 -13.55
C VAL A 100 -6.57 4.23 -15.07
N PRO A 101 -7.69 4.71 -15.66
CA PRO A 101 -7.75 4.95 -17.11
C PRO A 101 -6.74 6.00 -17.60
N ALA A 102 -6.32 6.92 -16.73
CA ALA A 102 -5.35 7.97 -17.03
C ALA A 102 -3.95 7.66 -16.49
N PHE A 103 -3.74 6.52 -15.82
CA PHE A 103 -2.54 6.22 -15.03
C PHE A 103 -1.24 6.43 -15.81
N GLU A 104 -1.22 6.05 -17.09
CA GLU A 104 -0.04 6.19 -17.96
C GLU A 104 0.38 7.62 -18.24
N LYS A 105 -0.57 8.56 -18.21
CA LYS A 105 -0.34 9.98 -18.48
C LYS A 105 0.11 10.73 -17.22
N ILE A 106 0.00 10.11 -16.05
CA ILE A 106 0.38 10.73 -14.77
C ILE A 106 1.91 10.88 -14.72
N PRO A 107 2.44 11.98 -14.17
CA PRO A 107 3.88 12.13 -13.94
C PRO A 107 4.45 10.98 -13.10
N GLU A 108 5.67 10.55 -13.44
CA GLU A 108 6.27 9.34 -12.85
C GLU A 108 6.47 9.46 -11.34
N GLU A 109 6.77 10.67 -10.86
CA GLU A 109 6.89 11.00 -9.45
C GLU A 109 5.58 10.80 -8.68
N LYS A 110 4.42 11.04 -9.31
CA LYS A 110 3.10 10.91 -8.66
C LYS A 110 2.53 9.50 -8.74
N LYS A 111 2.81 8.77 -9.82
CA LYS A 111 2.40 7.36 -9.98
C LYS A 111 2.86 6.49 -8.81
N LEU A 112 4.09 6.68 -8.34
CA LEU A 112 4.59 5.92 -7.20
C LEU A 112 3.76 6.16 -5.94
N ASP A 113 3.50 7.43 -5.63
CA ASP A 113 2.78 7.79 -4.41
C ASP A 113 1.32 7.35 -4.47
N LEU A 114 0.68 7.41 -5.65
CA LEU A 114 -0.62 6.77 -5.88
C LEU A 114 -0.58 5.26 -5.59
N LEU A 115 0.40 4.53 -6.13
CA LEU A 115 0.50 3.09 -5.87
C LEU A 115 0.77 2.77 -4.40
N LYS A 116 1.56 3.59 -3.69
CA LYS A 116 1.79 3.43 -2.24
C LYS A 116 0.52 3.63 -1.43
N THR A 117 -0.32 4.62 -1.78
CA THR A 117 -1.60 4.82 -1.09
C THR A 117 -2.52 3.61 -1.28
N ILE A 118 -2.62 3.09 -2.51
CA ILE A 118 -3.43 1.90 -2.80
C ILE A 118 -2.89 0.66 -2.07
N ALA A 119 -1.58 0.44 -2.08
CA ALA A 119 -0.97 -0.65 -1.33
C ALA A 119 -1.29 -0.55 0.17
N SER A 120 -1.15 0.64 0.74
CA SER A 120 -1.43 0.92 2.16
C SER A 120 -2.92 0.75 2.51
N SER A 121 -3.83 1.07 1.59
CA SER A 121 -5.28 0.94 1.78
C SER A 121 -5.82 -0.47 1.49
N SER A 122 -5.11 -1.27 0.69
CA SER A 122 -5.56 -2.60 0.24
C SER A 122 -5.98 -3.57 1.35
N PRO A 123 -5.39 -3.58 2.56
CA PRO A 123 -5.86 -4.45 3.63
C PRO A 123 -7.30 -4.12 4.08
N TYR A 124 -7.74 -2.87 3.94
CA TYR A 124 -9.04 -2.37 4.37
C TYR A 124 -10.12 -2.37 3.27
N ALA A 125 -9.76 -2.77 2.05
CA ALA A 125 -10.71 -2.89 0.94
C ALA A 125 -11.83 -3.91 1.26
N ALA A 126 -13.08 -3.60 0.93
CA ALA A 126 -14.16 -4.59 1.01
C ALA A 126 -14.04 -5.61 -0.13
N ALA A 127 -14.67 -6.78 0.02
CA ALA A 127 -14.64 -7.81 -1.02
C ALA A 127 -15.17 -7.31 -2.37
N GLN A 128 -16.22 -6.47 -2.38
CA GLN A 128 -16.73 -5.89 -3.62
C GLN A 128 -15.72 -4.97 -4.30
N ASP A 129 -15.07 -4.08 -3.55
CA ASP A 129 -14.03 -3.18 -4.07
C ASP A 129 -12.83 -3.99 -4.61
N SER A 130 -12.46 -5.06 -3.90
CA SER A 130 -11.40 -5.98 -4.35
C SER A 130 -11.70 -6.58 -5.72
N ARG A 131 -12.94 -7.03 -5.98
CA ARG A 131 -13.31 -7.56 -7.31
C ARG A 131 -13.17 -6.53 -8.41
N GLN A 132 -13.42 -5.26 -8.11
CA GLN A 132 -13.36 -4.18 -9.10
C GLN A 132 -11.92 -3.69 -9.35
N LEU A 133 -11.08 -3.67 -8.31
CA LEU A 133 -9.71 -3.16 -8.37
C LEU A 133 -8.72 -4.22 -8.89
N LEU A 134 -8.96 -5.51 -8.60
CA LEU A 134 -8.03 -6.60 -8.92
C LEU A 134 -7.68 -6.71 -10.42
N PRO A 135 -8.62 -6.58 -11.38
CA PRO A 135 -8.28 -6.60 -12.81
C PRO A 135 -7.25 -5.53 -13.20
N SER A 136 -7.44 -4.30 -12.72
CA SER A 136 -6.52 -3.18 -12.97
C SER A 136 -5.14 -3.42 -12.36
N VAL A 137 -5.09 -3.99 -11.15
CA VAL A 137 -3.84 -4.36 -10.49
C VAL A 137 -3.10 -5.45 -11.27
N VAL A 138 -3.80 -6.48 -11.74
CA VAL A 138 -3.19 -7.55 -12.57
C VAL A 138 -2.69 -7.01 -13.90
N GLN A 139 -3.43 -6.11 -14.55
CA GLN A 139 -2.97 -5.46 -15.79
C GLN A 139 -1.67 -4.68 -15.57
N LEU A 140 -1.59 -3.89 -14.50
CA LEU A 140 -0.37 -3.16 -14.15
C LEU A 140 0.77 -4.12 -13.77
N LEU A 141 0.49 -5.20 -13.03
CA LEU A 141 1.47 -6.25 -12.74
C LEU A 141 2.04 -6.86 -14.02
N LYS A 142 1.20 -7.21 -15.00
CA LYS A 142 1.65 -7.72 -16.30
C LYS A 142 2.45 -6.67 -17.09
N LYS A 143 2.25 -5.38 -16.84
CA LYS A 143 3.08 -4.34 -17.44
C LYS A 143 4.48 -4.27 -16.81
N TYR A 144 4.56 -4.27 -15.48
CA TYR A 144 5.81 -4.00 -14.75
C TYR A 144 6.61 -5.26 -14.39
N MET A 145 6.01 -6.45 -14.43
CA MET A 145 6.71 -7.72 -14.24
C MET A 145 7.17 -8.30 -15.59
N PRO A 146 8.49 -8.43 -15.82
CA PRO A 146 9.01 -8.95 -17.08
C PRO A 146 8.83 -10.47 -17.17
N GLY A 147 8.48 -10.99 -18.35
CA GLY A 147 8.38 -12.44 -18.63
C GLY A 147 9.71 -13.20 -18.68
N LYS A 148 10.83 -12.48 -18.59
CA LYS A 148 12.19 -13.01 -18.57
C LYS A 148 13.09 -12.09 -17.75
N LYS A 149 14.26 -12.56 -17.34
CA LYS A 149 15.26 -11.71 -16.69
C LYS A 149 15.61 -10.48 -17.54
N VAL A 150 15.63 -9.31 -16.91
CA VAL A 150 16.10 -8.05 -17.49
C VAL A 150 17.14 -7.40 -16.59
N GLU A 151 17.69 -6.25 -16.99
CA GLU A 151 18.73 -5.57 -16.21
C GLU A 151 18.19 -4.91 -14.95
N ASP A 152 17.05 -4.23 -15.07
CA ASP A 152 16.41 -3.48 -13.99
C ASP A 152 14.88 -3.45 -14.16
N ILE A 153 14.17 -3.24 -13.04
CA ILE A 153 12.71 -3.09 -12.98
C ILE A 153 12.34 -1.97 -12.00
N ASN A 154 11.17 -1.37 -12.19
CA ASN A 154 10.60 -0.48 -11.19
C ASN A 154 10.08 -1.29 -9.98
N HIS A 155 11.01 -1.69 -9.12
CA HIS A 155 10.74 -2.53 -7.95
C HIS A 155 9.74 -1.90 -6.99
N ASN A 156 9.73 -0.57 -6.85
CA ASN A 156 8.76 0.11 -6.01
C ASN A 156 7.33 -0.11 -6.51
N TYR A 157 7.11 -0.09 -7.84
CA TYR A 157 5.79 -0.34 -8.41
C TYR A 157 5.40 -1.80 -8.23
N VAL A 158 6.33 -2.72 -8.51
CA VAL A 158 6.10 -4.16 -8.38
C VAL A 158 5.77 -4.53 -6.93
N GLU A 159 6.49 -3.97 -5.94
CA GLU A 159 6.18 -4.18 -4.52
C GLU A 159 4.78 -3.68 -4.16
N CYS A 160 4.42 -2.45 -4.54
CA CYS A 160 3.10 -1.89 -4.28
C CYS A 160 1.98 -2.75 -4.89
N LEU A 161 2.16 -3.15 -6.14
CA LEU A 161 1.18 -3.90 -6.91
C LEU A 161 1.04 -5.35 -6.41
N LEU A 162 2.14 -6.03 -6.08
CA LEU A 162 2.09 -7.39 -5.51
C LEU A 162 1.43 -7.38 -4.12
N TYR A 163 1.77 -6.40 -3.28
CA TYR A 163 1.16 -6.26 -1.96
C TYR A 163 -0.35 -6.05 -2.07
N THR A 164 -0.75 -5.12 -2.96
CA THR A 164 -2.16 -4.87 -3.27
C THR A 164 -2.82 -6.16 -3.77
N PHE A 165 -2.23 -6.83 -4.76
CA PHE A 165 -2.75 -8.08 -5.34
C PHE A 165 -3.03 -9.12 -4.26
N HIS A 166 -2.08 -9.40 -3.37
CA HIS A 166 -2.28 -10.36 -2.28
C HIS A 166 -3.46 -10.00 -1.37
N HIS A 167 -3.56 -8.75 -0.93
CA HIS A 167 -4.62 -8.33 -0.03
C HIS A 167 -6.01 -8.32 -0.67
N LEU A 168 -6.11 -8.06 -1.97
CA LEU A 168 -7.37 -8.10 -2.71
C LEU A 168 -7.77 -9.54 -3.06
N ALA A 169 -6.81 -10.34 -3.56
CA ALA A 169 -7.00 -11.73 -3.91
C ALA A 169 -7.36 -12.59 -2.69
N HIS A 170 -6.78 -12.31 -1.52
CA HIS A 170 -7.19 -12.96 -0.27
C HIS A 170 -8.69 -12.80 0.03
N LYS A 171 -9.28 -11.66 -0.32
CA LYS A 171 -10.72 -11.40 -0.11
C LYS A 171 -11.61 -11.98 -1.21
N THR A 172 -11.04 -12.21 -2.40
CA THR A 172 -11.78 -12.56 -3.63
C THR A 172 -11.00 -13.58 -4.48
N PRO A 173 -10.62 -14.73 -3.91
CA PRO A 173 -9.61 -15.58 -4.51
C PRO A 173 -10.04 -16.16 -5.87
N ASN A 174 -11.32 -16.50 -6.05
CA ASN A 174 -11.85 -16.98 -7.33
C ASN A 174 -11.79 -15.96 -8.47
N THR A 175 -11.73 -14.66 -8.18
CA THR A 175 -11.55 -13.63 -9.22
C THR A 175 -10.20 -13.81 -9.95
N THR A 176 -9.21 -14.38 -9.26
CA THR A 176 -7.89 -14.65 -9.84
C THR A 176 -7.88 -15.77 -10.88
N ASN A 177 -8.92 -16.62 -10.94
CA ASN A 177 -8.99 -17.72 -11.92
C ASN A 177 -8.91 -17.17 -13.36
N SER A 178 -9.79 -16.22 -13.71
CA SER A 178 -9.80 -15.63 -15.05
C SER A 178 -8.70 -14.60 -15.31
N LEU A 179 -8.06 -14.06 -14.27
CA LEU A 179 -7.03 -13.02 -14.40
C LEU A 179 -5.62 -13.60 -14.51
N CYS A 180 -5.34 -14.63 -13.72
CA CYS A 180 -4.02 -15.23 -13.52
C CYS A 180 -4.01 -16.73 -13.84
N GLY A 181 -5.14 -17.34 -14.22
CA GLY A 181 -5.22 -18.77 -14.56
C GLY A 181 -5.15 -19.73 -13.37
N TYR A 182 -5.33 -19.25 -12.13
CA TYR A 182 -5.38 -20.12 -10.96
C TYR A 182 -6.62 -21.02 -10.97
N LYS A 183 -6.53 -22.16 -10.27
CA LYS A 183 -7.63 -23.11 -10.12
C LYS A 183 -8.13 -23.09 -8.69
N ILE A 184 -8.81 -22.02 -8.32
CA ILE A 184 -9.40 -21.86 -6.99
C ILE A 184 -10.88 -22.20 -7.06
N VAL A 185 -11.28 -23.23 -6.30
CA VAL A 185 -12.66 -23.67 -6.18
C VAL A 185 -13.21 -23.19 -4.85
N THR A 186 -14.21 -22.31 -4.90
CA THR A 186 -14.91 -21.78 -3.71
C THR A 186 -16.34 -22.30 -3.59
N GLY A 187 -16.82 -23.05 -4.58
CA GLY A 187 -18.20 -23.53 -4.66
C GLY A 187 -19.17 -22.45 -5.16
N GLN A 188 -18.66 -21.35 -5.73
CA GLN A 188 -19.46 -20.24 -6.23
C GLN A 188 -19.59 -20.32 -7.76
N PRO A 189 -20.73 -19.88 -8.35
CA PRO A 189 -20.90 -19.84 -9.80
C PRO A 189 -19.82 -19.02 -10.54
N SER A 190 -19.23 -18.04 -9.86
CA SER A 190 -18.15 -17.19 -10.38
C SER A 190 -16.78 -17.89 -10.50
N ASP A 191 -16.66 -19.15 -10.08
CA ASP A 191 -15.39 -19.89 -10.14
C ASP A 191 -14.96 -20.25 -11.57
N ARG A 192 -15.88 -20.22 -12.54
CA ARG A 192 -15.63 -20.47 -13.98
C ARG A 192 -14.87 -21.79 -14.24
N LEU A 193 -15.23 -22.86 -13.51
CA LEU A 193 -14.52 -24.15 -13.45
C LEU A 193 -14.42 -24.92 -14.78
N GLY A 194 -15.19 -24.54 -15.80
CA GLY A 194 -15.17 -25.15 -17.13
C GLY A 194 -14.34 -24.39 -18.17
N GLU A 195 -13.78 -23.23 -17.82
CA GLU A 195 -13.01 -22.41 -18.73
C GLU A 195 -11.51 -22.69 -18.61
N ASP A 196 -10.83 -22.71 -19.76
CA ASP A 196 -9.39 -22.92 -19.81
C ASP A 196 -8.64 -21.59 -19.76
N PHE A 197 -7.99 -21.32 -18.63
CA PHE A 197 -7.12 -20.17 -18.42
C PHE A 197 -5.63 -20.54 -18.36
N SER A 198 -5.24 -21.69 -18.94
CA SER A 198 -3.85 -22.19 -18.87
C SER A 198 -2.84 -21.21 -19.45
N GLU A 199 -3.18 -20.48 -20.51
CA GLU A 199 -2.30 -19.43 -21.07
C GLU A 199 -2.12 -18.25 -20.12
N HIS A 200 -3.15 -17.90 -19.33
CA HIS A 200 -3.03 -16.84 -18.33
C HIS A 200 -2.12 -17.27 -17.18
N TYR A 201 -2.23 -18.54 -16.76
CA TYR A 201 -1.34 -19.12 -15.76
C TYR A 201 0.09 -19.16 -16.24
N LYS A 202 0.32 -19.62 -17.46
CA LYS A 202 1.66 -19.67 -18.08
C LYS A 202 2.29 -18.28 -18.16
N ASP A 203 1.59 -17.30 -18.73
CA ASP A 203 2.07 -15.90 -18.82
C ASP A 203 2.36 -15.33 -17.43
N PHE A 204 1.48 -15.54 -16.45
CA PHE A 204 1.69 -15.01 -15.11
C PHE A 204 2.89 -15.67 -14.41
N THR A 205 3.04 -17.00 -14.49
CA THR A 205 4.18 -17.75 -13.92
C THR A 205 5.51 -17.40 -14.58
N GLU A 206 5.55 -17.21 -15.90
CA GLU A 206 6.74 -16.74 -16.61
C GLU A 206 7.17 -15.35 -16.10
N ARG A 207 6.20 -14.45 -15.88
CA ARG A 207 6.46 -13.12 -15.30
C ARG A 207 6.93 -13.14 -13.86
N LEU A 208 6.37 -14.02 -13.03
CA LEU A 208 6.87 -14.23 -11.66
C LEU A 208 8.33 -14.67 -11.70
N THR A 209 8.65 -15.67 -12.53
CA THR A 209 10.02 -16.18 -12.70
C THR A 209 10.98 -15.11 -13.20
N GLY A 210 10.65 -14.39 -14.27
CA GLY A 210 11.49 -13.33 -14.82
C GLY A 210 11.73 -12.17 -13.85
N THR A 211 10.70 -11.81 -13.06
CA THR A 211 10.81 -10.82 -11.98
C THR A 211 11.76 -11.30 -10.89
N GLU A 212 11.60 -12.55 -10.42
CA GLU A 212 12.45 -13.13 -9.38
C GLU A 212 13.92 -13.19 -9.79
N GLU A 213 14.21 -13.62 -11.02
CA GLU A 213 15.57 -13.67 -11.55
C GLU A 213 16.20 -12.28 -11.63
N THR A 214 15.43 -11.28 -12.06
CA THR A 214 15.87 -9.88 -12.12
C THR A 214 16.16 -9.34 -10.73
N VAL A 215 15.23 -9.52 -9.79
CA VAL A 215 15.36 -9.04 -8.40
C VAL A 215 16.51 -9.75 -7.66
N ARG A 216 16.69 -11.07 -7.84
CA ARG A 216 17.83 -11.80 -7.23
C ARG A 216 19.16 -11.27 -7.77
N ALA A 217 19.26 -11.01 -9.06
CA ALA A 217 20.48 -10.44 -9.66
C ALA A 217 20.76 -9.02 -9.14
N ALA A 218 19.74 -8.17 -9.10
CA ALA A 218 19.84 -6.81 -8.57
C ALA A 218 20.19 -6.77 -7.07
N SER A 219 19.56 -7.64 -6.27
CA SER A 219 19.85 -7.80 -4.84
C SER A 219 21.29 -8.25 -4.59
N LYS A 220 21.83 -9.18 -5.39
CA LYS A 220 23.24 -9.58 -5.30
C LYS A 220 24.18 -8.40 -5.56
N ARG A 221 23.92 -7.60 -6.59
CA ARG A 221 24.72 -6.39 -6.91
C ARG A 221 24.64 -5.37 -5.77
N LEU A 222 23.45 -5.12 -5.24
CA LEU A 222 23.22 -4.15 -4.17
C LEU A 222 23.91 -4.57 -2.86
N THR A 223 23.86 -5.86 -2.52
CA THR A 223 24.56 -6.43 -1.36
C THR A 223 26.07 -6.22 -1.46
N GLN A 224 26.65 -6.39 -2.65
CA GLN A 224 28.08 -6.18 -2.87
C GLN A 224 28.48 -4.71 -2.65
N GLY A 225 27.67 -3.76 -3.13
CA GLY A 225 27.92 -2.32 -2.93
C GLY A 225 27.69 -1.82 -1.50
N MET A 226 26.89 -2.53 -0.69
CA MET A 226 26.64 -2.14 0.70
C MET A 226 27.90 -2.12 1.57
N ALA A 227 28.87 -3.00 1.30
CA ALA A 227 30.14 -3.01 2.02
C ALA A 227 30.99 -1.75 1.77
N ASP A 228 30.81 -1.11 0.62
CA ASP A 228 31.56 0.08 0.23
C ASP A 228 31.05 1.34 0.93
N PHE A 229 29.76 1.40 1.29
CA PHE A 229 29.22 2.54 2.06
C PHE A 229 29.90 2.69 3.43
N ASN A 230 30.14 1.61 4.16
CA ASN A 230 30.79 1.69 5.48
C ASN A 230 32.23 2.23 5.37
N LYS A 231 32.96 1.82 4.32
CA LYS A 231 34.30 2.34 4.03
C LYS A 231 34.22 3.82 3.64
N ALA A 232 33.29 4.19 2.76
CA ALA A 232 33.09 5.56 2.31
C ALA A 232 32.74 6.51 3.47
N ILE A 233 31.88 6.10 4.42
CA ILE A 233 31.55 6.89 5.62
C ILE A 233 32.80 7.16 6.46
N SER A 234 33.66 6.15 6.65
CA SER A 234 34.89 6.29 7.44
C SER A 234 35.94 7.18 6.77
N SER A 235 35.93 7.25 5.43
CA SER A 235 36.89 8.02 4.63
C SER A 235 36.40 9.43 4.29
N ALA A 236 35.13 9.74 4.56
CA ALA A 236 34.53 11.05 4.31
C ALA A 236 35.15 12.12 5.22
N LYS A 237 35.53 13.25 4.62
CA LYS A 237 36.29 14.31 5.30
C LYS A 237 35.39 15.39 5.88
N THR A 238 34.18 15.51 5.34
CA THR A 238 33.19 16.51 5.75
C THR A 238 31.93 15.83 6.29
N ASP A 239 31.18 16.57 7.10
CA ASP A 239 29.92 16.06 7.65
C ASP A 239 28.80 16.06 6.59
N GLU A 240 28.87 16.93 5.58
CA GLU A 240 27.99 16.92 4.40
C GLU A 240 28.19 15.64 3.58
N GLU A 241 29.43 15.25 3.29
CA GLU A 241 29.74 13.99 2.59
C GLU A 241 29.22 12.78 3.37
N LYS A 242 29.47 12.73 4.69
CA LYS A 242 28.96 11.66 5.55
C LYS A 242 27.43 11.59 5.52
N THR A 243 26.76 12.74 5.52
CA THR A 243 25.30 12.82 5.47
C THR A 243 24.75 12.28 4.15
N LYS A 244 25.38 12.66 3.02
CA LYS A 244 25.01 12.14 1.70
C LYS A 244 25.18 10.61 1.62
N ILE A 245 26.34 10.10 2.04
CA ILE A 245 26.65 8.66 2.00
C ILE A 245 25.67 7.86 2.89
N LYS A 246 25.30 8.40 4.06
CA LYS A 246 24.26 7.80 4.92
C LYS A 246 22.89 7.80 4.25
N GLY A 247 22.53 8.87 3.52
CA GLY A 247 21.30 8.92 2.72
C GLY A 247 21.26 7.85 1.63
N ASP A 248 22.36 7.67 0.90
CA ASP A 248 22.49 6.64 -0.13
C ASP A 248 22.44 5.22 0.46
N GLN A 249 23.06 5.02 1.64
CA GLN A 249 23.00 3.76 2.39
C GLN A 249 21.56 3.45 2.86
N GLN A 250 20.82 4.45 3.35
CA GLN A 250 19.43 4.28 3.77
C GLN A 250 18.54 3.94 2.57
N THR A 251 18.73 4.61 1.43
CA THR A 251 18.03 4.33 0.17
C THR A 251 18.28 2.89 -0.28
N SER A 252 19.55 2.47 -0.31
CA SER A 252 19.95 1.11 -0.66
C SER A 252 19.34 0.07 0.30
N THR A 253 19.26 0.39 1.59
CA THR A 253 18.60 -0.47 2.59
C THR A 253 17.11 -0.61 2.29
N ARG A 254 16.43 0.48 1.89
CA ARG A 254 15.02 0.48 1.51
C ARG A 254 14.77 -0.35 0.24
N THR A 255 15.61 -0.17 -0.78
CA THR A 255 15.58 -0.98 -2.00
C THR A 255 15.77 -2.47 -1.70
N MET A 256 16.70 -2.83 -0.81
CA MET A 256 16.91 -4.22 -0.41
C MET A 256 15.67 -4.82 0.27
N ARG A 257 14.98 -4.04 1.12
CA ARG A 257 13.71 -4.48 1.72
C ARG A 257 12.64 -4.73 0.65
N SER A 258 12.53 -3.82 -0.32
CA SER A 258 11.60 -3.97 -1.44
C SER A 258 11.86 -5.26 -2.23
N TYR A 259 13.13 -5.56 -2.55
CA TYR A 259 13.51 -6.81 -3.20
C TYR A 259 13.13 -8.05 -2.38
N ASN A 260 13.39 -8.05 -1.07
CA ASN A 260 13.01 -9.16 -0.21
C ASN A 260 11.49 -9.35 -0.14
N ASN A 261 10.74 -8.25 -0.07
CA ASN A 261 9.28 -8.27 -0.09
C ASN A 261 8.73 -8.84 -1.40
N ILE A 262 9.28 -8.41 -2.55
CA ILE A 262 8.91 -8.94 -3.87
C ILE A 262 9.14 -10.45 -3.90
N LEU A 263 10.34 -10.92 -3.54
CA LEU A 263 10.65 -12.36 -3.54
C LEU A 263 9.74 -13.17 -2.62
N ALA A 264 9.42 -12.64 -1.43
CA ALA A 264 8.50 -13.30 -0.50
C ALA A 264 7.07 -13.40 -1.06
N MET A 265 6.61 -12.37 -1.76
CA MET A 265 5.28 -12.33 -2.38
C MET A 265 5.20 -13.26 -3.59
N THR A 266 6.14 -13.17 -4.54
CA THR A 266 6.09 -13.97 -5.78
C THR A 266 6.24 -15.46 -5.53
N GLN A 267 7.06 -15.89 -4.57
CA GLN A 267 7.27 -17.30 -4.25
C GLN A 267 5.96 -18.02 -3.91
N SER A 268 5.07 -17.36 -3.16
CA SER A 268 3.78 -17.93 -2.77
C SER A 268 2.79 -18.11 -3.93
N LEU A 269 3.05 -17.46 -5.07
CA LEU A 269 2.16 -17.38 -6.24
C LEU A 269 2.43 -18.44 -7.31
N HIS A 270 3.50 -19.25 -7.18
CA HIS A 270 3.78 -20.34 -8.12
C HIS A 270 2.85 -21.55 -7.97
N SER A 271 2.21 -21.71 -6.80
CA SER A 271 1.22 -22.77 -6.59
C SER A 271 0.03 -22.61 -7.55
N LYS A 272 -0.51 -23.72 -8.06
CA LYS A 272 -1.76 -23.73 -8.86
C LYS A 272 -2.98 -23.25 -8.06
N SER A 273 -2.91 -23.38 -6.73
CA SER A 273 -3.88 -22.87 -5.77
C SER A 273 -3.11 -22.10 -4.68
N PRO A 274 -2.75 -20.84 -4.94
CA PRO A 274 -1.90 -20.06 -4.04
C PRO A 274 -2.65 -19.64 -2.77
N LEU A 275 -1.92 -19.53 -1.68
CA LEU A 275 -2.40 -18.89 -0.45
C LEU A 275 -2.01 -17.42 -0.49
N PHE A 276 -3.01 -16.55 -0.61
CA PHE A 276 -2.76 -15.11 -0.67
C PHE A 276 -2.47 -14.53 0.72
N ILE A 277 -1.55 -13.57 0.75
CA ILE A 277 -1.13 -12.90 1.98
C ILE A 277 -2.17 -11.83 2.35
N GLY A 278 -3.05 -12.15 3.31
CA GLY A 278 -4.04 -11.22 3.84
C GLY A 278 -3.67 -10.59 5.19
N ASP A 279 -2.65 -11.12 5.87
CA ASP A 279 -2.38 -10.98 7.30
C ASP A 279 -1.39 -9.86 7.67
N LYS A 280 -1.15 -8.88 6.78
CA LYS A 280 -0.22 -7.73 6.98
C LYS A 280 1.19 -8.14 7.47
N LYS A 281 1.58 -9.41 7.32
CA LYS A 281 2.88 -9.93 7.77
C LYS A 281 4.06 -9.29 7.03
N ILE A 282 3.81 -8.79 5.82
CA ILE A 282 4.79 -8.03 5.04
C ILE A 282 4.66 -6.56 5.41
N THR A 283 5.76 -5.98 5.92
CA THR A 283 5.88 -4.54 6.10
C THR A 283 6.46 -3.93 4.82
N LEU A 284 5.69 -3.06 4.16
CA LEU A 284 6.14 -2.35 2.94
C LEU A 284 7.44 -1.60 3.20
N SER A 285 8.31 -1.55 2.19
CA SER A 285 9.67 -1.00 2.31
C SER A 285 9.74 0.44 2.81
N TRP A 286 8.69 1.23 2.56
CA TRP A 286 8.60 2.62 3.01
C TRP A 286 7.98 2.82 4.39
N MET A 287 7.34 1.80 4.96
CA MET A 287 6.77 1.88 6.31
C MET A 287 7.85 1.65 7.38
N GLU A 288 7.67 2.30 8.53
CA GLU A 288 8.52 2.05 9.69
C GLU A 288 8.29 0.63 10.21
N GLN A 289 9.37 -0.07 10.55
CA GLN A 289 9.22 -1.31 11.30
C GLN A 289 8.91 -0.98 12.76
N PRO A 290 7.99 -1.71 13.41
CA PRO A 290 7.90 -1.67 14.87
C PRO A 290 9.29 -1.96 15.44
N ASN A 291 9.83 -1.00 16.18
CA ASN A 291 11.16 -1.12 16.75
C ASN A 291 11.20 -2.39 17.62
N LYS A 292 12.13 -3.33 17.39
CA LYS A 292 12.19 -4.60 18.15
C LYS A 292 12.25 -4.38 19.67
N ALA A 293 12.76 -3.23 20.11
CA ALA A 293 12.78 -2.83 21.53
C ALA A 293 11.39 -2.48 22.11
N ALA A 294 10.43 -2.02 21.29
CA ALA A 294 9.07 -1.69 21.71
C ALA A 294 8.19 -2.95 21.88
N ALA A 295 8.42 -3.97 21.04
CA ALA A 295 7.72 -5.26 21.14
C ALA A 295 8.03 -6.00 22.45
N THR A 296 9.27 -5.89 22.96
CA THR A 296 9.65 -6.49 24.25
C THR A 296 9.00 -5.77 25.43
N LYS A 297 8.76 -4.44 25.34
CA LYS A 297 8.03 -3.69 26.38
C LYS A 297 6.54 -4.02 26.41
N ALA A 298 5.91 -4.17 25.24
CA ALA A 298 4.51 -4.60 25.16
C ALA A 298 4.32 -6.04 25.65
N GLY A 299 5.25 -6.94 25.34
CA GLY A 299 5.25 -8.32 25.86
C GLY A 299 5.44 -8.40 27.38
N LEU A 300 6.32 -7.57 27.96
CA LEU A 300 6.49 -7.53 29.43
C LEU A 300 5.31 -6.92 30.17
N GLN A 301 4.62 -5.93 29.60
CA GLN A 301 3.43 -5.34 30.23
C GLN A 301 2.23 -6.30 30.27
N ILE A 302 2.11 -7.20 29.28
CA ILE A 302 1.04 -8.21 29.27
C ILE A 302 1.29 -9.28 30.35
N ILE A 303 2.55 -9.68 30.57
CA ILE A 303 2.90 -10.71 31.57
C ILE A 303 2.81 -10.15 33.00
N GLN A 304 3.02 -8.85 33.22
CA GLN A 304 2.91 -8.23 34.55
C GLN A 304 1.46 -7.89 34.97
N GLY A 305 0.47 -8.15 34.11
CA GLY A 305 -0.94 -7.85 34.39
C GLY A 305 -1.78 -9.04 34.92
N GLU A 306 -1.22 -10.25 35.01
CA GLU A 306 -1.98 -11.47 35.40
C GLU A 306 -1.69 -11.98 36.83
N GLU A 307 -0.77 -11.38 37.58
CA GLU A 307 -0.61 -11.65 39.01
C GLU A 307 -1.06 -10.42 39.81
N VAL A 308 -2.33 -10.41 40.23
CA VAL A 308 -2.84 -10.02 41.56
C VAL A 308 -4.37 -9.98 41.43
N THR A 309 -5.01 -11.12 41.70
CA THR A 309 -6.31 -11.20 42.38
C THR A 309 -6.37 -12.56 43.04
N THR A 310 -5.91 -12.61 44.29
CA THR A 310 -6.49 -13.48 45.33
C THR A 310 -7.96 -13.18 45.53
#